data_AF-A0A2N0A1J5-F1
#
_entry.id   AF-A0A2N0A1J5-F1
#
_cell.length_a   1.000
_cell.length_b   1.000
_cell.length_c   1.000
_cell.angle_alpha   90.00
_cell.angle_beta   90.00
_cell.angle_gamma   90.00
#
_symmetry.space_group_name_H-M   'P 1'
#
loop_
_entity.id
_entity.type
_entity.pdbx_description
1 polymer ?
#
loop_
_entity_poly.entity_id
_entity_poly.type
_entity_poly.pdbx_seq_one_letter_code
_entity_poly.pdbx_strand_id
1 'polypeptide(L)'
;MKIPKHFVFVLFIFFFFIQKCSIVILRNSQKLDREGIISENKPDLSQLGIIIIYETDNSLNINESILTVKENIEKRIHPNSGIKLIGFHQIDGYSKLEGQLKNVLVLRVSHFAHRRHWSLYSSIFTLFLLPGLESQDFRLKANLYDRNGEEIALPEIEKETVYRQIWQGWLFLPFFWTSEKESMVATNIMKVVRELREASPQIVKLQGPVQSDYKIVKVKNLDFGTKTIQARITSLQRVDSFRMQLTGGGGPPRIRIIYPENPEENFIKVTANFENPSDANAKVSPILFSLSPKYKQVHGTEMFSGEDDSSGLLMNMASHIEFISFDPKQLFLFKKPYETFDLRPNESMGRVFYFRYPKSKEPTFYTYDGMPLVTDK
;
A
#
# COMPACT_ATOMS: atom_id res chain seq x y z
N MET A 1 33.14 -0.28 -41.20
CA MET A 1 33.52 -0.82 -39.88
C MET A 1 32.65 -2.05 -39.59
N LYS A 2 33.25 -3.22 -39.37
CA LYS A 2 32.51 -4.45 -39.01
C LYS A 2 32.27 -4.41 -37.49
N ILE A 3 31.01 -4.37 -37.06
CA ILE A 3 30.66 -4.49 -35.64
C ILE A 3 31.14 -5.89 -35.19
N PRO A 4 31.95 -5.99 -34.12
CA PRO A 4 32.44 -7.29 -33.67
C PRO A 4 31.26 -8.18 -33.25
N LYS A 5 31.22 -9.41 -33.76
CA LYS A 5 30.13 -10.38 -33.50
C LYS A 5 29.88 -10.59 -32.00
N HIS A 6 30.92 -10.47 -31.17
CA HIS A 6 30.82 -10.53 -29.72
C HIS A 6 30.06 -9.36 -29.11
N PHE A 7 30.14 -8.15 -29.68
CA PHE A 7 29.38 -6.99 -29.21
C PHE A 7 27.90 -7.15 -29.55
N VAL A 8 27.57 -7.64 -30.75
CA VAL A 8 26.17 -7.98 -31.11
C VAL A 8 25.64 -9.07 -30.18
N PHE A 9 26.43 -10.09 -29.87
CA PHE A 9 26.03 -11.18 -28.97
C PHE A 9 25.84 -10.72 -27.52
N VAL A 10 26.72 -9.86 -26.99
CA VAL A 10 26.56 -9.26 -25.65
C VAL A 10 25.34 -8.33 -25.60
N LEU A 11 25.08 -7.56 -26.66
CA LEU A 11 23.88 -6.71 -26.76
C LEU A 11 22.61 -7.56 -26.88
N PHE A 12 22.67 -8.69 -27.59
CA PHE A 12 21.58 -9.68 -27.70
C PHE A 12 21.30 -10.37 -26.37
N ILE A 13 22.35 -10.76 -25.64
CA ILE A 13 22.27 -11.26 -24.27
C ILE A 13 21.64 -10.19 -23.37
N PHE A 14 22.09 -8.94 -23.41
CA PHE A 14 21.49 -7.85 -22.62
C PHE A 14 20.01 -7.62 -22.98
N PHE A 15 19.64 -7.70 -24.27
CA PHE A 15 18.27 -7.52 -24.73
C PHE A 15 17.33 -8.67 -24.31
N PHE A 16 17.83 -9.91 -24.27
CA PHE A 16 17.06 -11.08 -23.81
C PHE A 16 17.10 -11.27 -22.28
N PHE A 17 18.18 -10.87 -21.61
CA PHE A 17 18.36 -11.03 -20.16
C PHE A 17 17.57 -9.98 -19.35
N ILE A 18 17.15 -8.87 -19.96
CA ILE A 18 16.36 -7.81 -19.30
C ILE A 18 14.92 -7.80 -19.82
N GLN A 19 14.28 -8.97 -19.92
CA GLN A 19 12.83 -9.03 -20.03
C GLN A 19 12.24 -9.25 -18.63
N LYS A 20 11.58 -8.21 -18.09
CA LYS A 20 10.80 -8.33 -16.85
C LYS A 20 9.68 -9.32 -17.09
N CYS A 21 9.76 -10.50 -16.50
CA CYS A 21 8.67 -11.46 -16.49
C CYS A 21 7.89 -11.30 -15.19
N SER A 22 6.56 -11.40 -15.26
CA SER A 22 5.73 -11.36 -14.06
C SER A 22 4.58 -12.35 -14.18
N ILE A 23 4.32 -13.11 -13.12
CA ILE A 23 3.15 -13.96 -12.99
C ILE A 23 2.17 -13.20 -12.09
N VAL A 24 0.96 -12.96 -12.59
CA VAL A 24 -0.09 -12.27 -11.83
C VAL A 24 -1.05 -13.32 -11.31
N ILE A 25 -1.24 -13.37 -9.99
CA ILE A 25 -2.20 -14.25 -9.33
C ILE A 25 -3.27 -13.37 -8.68
N LEU A 26 -4.49 -13.46 -9.18
CA LEU A 26 -5.66 -12.91 -8.53
C LEU A 26 -6.17 -13.93 -7.51
N ARG A 27 -6.05 -13.63 -6.22
CA ARG A 27 -6.63 -14.47 -5.17
C ARG A 27 -8.13 -14.19 -5.07
N ASN A 28 -8.91 -15.19 -4.67
CA ASN A 28 -10.36 -15.10 -4.46
C ASN A 28 -11.17 -14.69 -5.71
N SER A 29 -10.60 -14.90 -6.91
CA SER A 29 -11.27 -14.71 -8.20
C SER A 29 -11.20 -15.97 -9.04
N GLN A 30 -12.36 -16.36 -9.57
CA GLN A 30 -12.52 -17.48 -10.50
C GLN A 30 -12.38 -17.02 -11.95
N LYS A 31 -12.10 -17.97 -12.84
CA LYS A 31 -12.01 -17.73 -14.29
C LYS A 31 -13.27 -17.06 -14.86
N LEU A 32 -14.45 -17.47 -14.37
CA LEU A 32 -15.74 -16.89 -14.78
C LEU A 32 -15.90 -15.41 -14.41
N ASP A 33 -15.17 -14.90 -13.40
CA ASP A 33 -15.20 -13.46 -13.03
C ASP A 33 -14.51 -12.61 -14.09
N ARG A 34 -13.65 -13.26 -14.89
CA ARG A 34 -12.78 -12.66 -15.90
C ARG A 34 -13.41 -12.74 -17.29
N GLU A 35 -14.10 -13.84 -17.59
CA GLU A 35 -14.64 -14.15 -18.92
C GLU A 35 -15.98 -13.48 -19.26
N GLY A 36 -16.58 -12.71 -18.35
CA GLY A 36 -17.50 -11.63 -18.72
C GLY A 36 -18.73 -12.01 -19.55
N ILE A 37 -19.30 -13.20 -19.38
CA ILE A 37 -20.60 -13.54 -19.97
C ILE A 37 -21.58 -13.85 -18.84
N ILE A 38 -22.23 -12.81 -18.31
CA ILE A 38 -23.40 -13.00 -17.45
C ILE A 38 -24.57 -13.32 -18.39
N SER A 39 -25.04 -14.58 -18.36
CA SER A 39 -25.74 -15.21 -19.49
C SER A 39 -26.84 -14.36 -20.12
N GLU A 40 -26.96 -14.49 -21.44
CA GLU A 40 -28.20 -14.21 -22.15
C GLU A 40 -29.27 -15.21 -21.67
N ASN A 41 -30.53 -14.78 -21.76
CA ASN A 41 -31.74 -15.59 -21.51
C ASN A 41 -32.19 -15.73 -20.06
N LYS A 42 -32.73 -14.65 -19.49
CA LYS A 42 -34.05 -14.73 -18.87
C LYS A 42 -34.96 -13.64 -19.46
N PRO A 43 -36.05 -14.01 -20.18
CA PRO A 43 -36.88 -13.08 -20.95
C PRO A 43 -37.75 -12.12 -20.10
N ASP A 44 -37.53 -12.04 -18.78
CA ASP A 44 -38.34 -11.24 -17.84
C ASP A 44 -37.49 -10.36 -16.89
N LEU A 45 -36.20 -10.14 -17.19
CA LEU A 45 -35.30 -9.47 -16.25
C LEU A 45 -35.45 -7.94 -16.26
N SER A 46 -35.82 -7.42 -15.09
CA SER A 46 -35.58 -6.06 -14.63
C SER A 46 -34.23 -5.51 -15.08
N GLN A 47 -34.24 -4.32 -15.68
CA GLN A 47 -33.00 -3.63 -16.04
C GLN A 47 -32.22 -3.27 -14.77
N LEU A 48 -30.91 -3.53 -14.77
CA LEU A 48 -30.02 -3.18 -13.66
C LEU A 48 -29.03 -2.09 -14.10
N GLY A 49 -29.10 -0.95 -13.43
CA GLY A 49 -28.13 0.11 -13.56
C GLY A 49 -26.91 -0.13 -12.66
N ILE A 50 -25.71 0.21 -13.12
CA ILE A 50 -24.49 0.18 -12.31
C ILE A 50 -23.91 1.59 -12.22
N ILE A 51 -23.63 2.04 -11.00
CA ILE A 51 -22.84 3.24 -10.72
C ILE A 51 -21.59 2.81 -9.96
N ILE A 52 -20.42 3.19 -10.46
CA ILE A 52 -19.14 2.94 -9.80
C ILE A 52 -18.56 4.27 -9.33
N ILE A 53 -18.17 4.33 -8.06
CA ILE A 53 -17.52 5.49 -7.46
C ILE A 53 -16.15 5.06 -6.93
N TYR A 54 -15.11 5.66 -7.48
CA TYR A 54 -13.73 5.53 -7.01
C TYR A 54 -13.45 6.60 -5.97
N GLU A 55 -13.25 6.19 -4.73
CA GLU A 55 -12.89 7.06 -3.61
C GLU A 55 -11.37 6.95 -3.41
N THR A 56 -10.62 7.84 -4.09
CA THR A 56 -9.15 7.77 -4.20
C THR A 56 -8.53 9.17 -4.37
N ASP A 57 -7.29 9.33 -3.92
CA ASP A 57 -6.47 10.55 -4.08
C ASP A 57 -5.76 10.68 -5.44
N ASN A 58 -6.12 9.83 -6.42
CA ASN A 58 -5.58 9.74 -7.79
C ASN A 58 -4.24 8.99 -7.94
N SER A 59 -3.68 8.39 -6.89
CA SER A 59 -2.37 7.72 -6.93
C SER A 59 -2.41 6.23 -7.39
N LEU A 60 -3.21 5.91 -8.40
CA LEU A 60 -3.41 4.53 -8.85
C LEU A 60 -2.41 4.10 -9.94
N ASN A 61 -2.06 2.81 -9.94
CA ASN A 61 -1.30 2.20 -11.04
C ASN A 61 -2.14 2.23 -12.34
N ILE A 62 -1.47 2.27 -13.49
CA ILE A 62 -2.08 2.37 -14.82
C ILE A 62 -3.16 1.31 -15.06
N ASN A 63 -2.95 0.08 -14.59
CA ASN A 63 -3.90 -1.03 -14.76
C ASN A 63 -5.17 -0.85 -13.91
N GLU A 64 -5.11 -0.07 -12.82
CA GLU A 64 -6.25 0.26 -11.96
C GLU A 64 -6.71 1.70 -12.19
N SER A 65 -6.20 2.36 -13.24
CA SER A 65 -6.65 3.69 -13.63
C SER A 65 -8.09 3.62 -14.11
N ILE A 66 -8.86 4.65 -13.79
CA ILE A 66 -10.31 4.68 -14.01
C ILE A 66 -10.72 4.45 -15.46
N LEU A 67 -9.97 5.01 -16.41
CA LEU A 67 -10.23 4.80 -17.83
C LEU A 67 -10.05 3.31 -18.19
N THR A 68 -8.95 2.70 -17.75
CA THR A 68 -8.68 1.27 -17.98
C THR A 68 -9.72 0.37 -17.32
N VAL A 69 -10.12 0.66 -16.08
CA VAL A 69 -11.14 -0.11 -15.37
C VAL A 69 -12.50 0.02 -16.05
N LYS A 70 -12.89 1.23 -16.42
CA LYS A 70 -14.14 1.50 -17.14
C LYS A 70 -14.20 0.74 -18.46
N GLU A 71 -13.16 0.84 -19.29
CA GLU A 71 -13.09 0.11 -20.56
C GLU A 71 -13.16 -1.40 -20.37
N ASN A 72 -12.49 -1.93 -19.34
CA ASN A 72 -12.54 -3.36 -19.04
C ASN A 72 -13.94 -3.83 -18.64
N ILE A 73 -14.69 -3.02 -17.88
CA ILE A 73 -16.07 -3.34 -17.48
C ILE A 73 -17.01 -3.25 -18.67
N GLU A 74 -16.93 -2.18 -19.47
CA GLU A 74 -17.79 -1.98 -20.64
C GLU A 74 -17.62 -3.13 -21.66
N LYS A 75 -16.40 -3.62 -21.87
CA LYS A 75 -16.13 -4.79 -22.73
C LYS A 75 -16.74 -6.09 -22.21
N ARG A 76 -17.00 -6.20 -20.90
CA ARG A 76 -17.52 -7.41 -20.23
C ARG A 76 -19.03 -7.37 -20.02
N ILE A 77 -19.69 -6.26 -20.30
CA ILE A 77 -21.15 -6.16 -20.22
C ILE A 77 -21.73 -6.48 -21.60
N HIS A 78 -22.43 -7.60 -21.71
CA HIS A 78 -23.10 -7.95 -22.97
C HIS A 78 -24.23 -6.94 -23.27
N PRO A 79 -24.38 -6.44 -24.50
CA PRO A 79 -25.42 -5.47 -24.85
C PRO A 79 -26.85 -5.93 -24.48
N ASN A 80 -27.11 -7.23 -24.57
CA ASN A 80 -28.43 -7.83 -24.27
C ASN A 80 -28.57 -8.33 -22.82
N SER A 81 -27.61 -8.01 -21.94
CA SER A 81 -27.63 -8.49 -20.55
C SER A 81 -28.68 -7.79 -19.68
N GLY A 82 -29.29 -6.70 -20.14
CA GLY A 82 -30.15 -5.85 -19.29
C GLY A 82 -29.38 -5.10 -18.20
N ILE A 83 -28.05 -5.20 -18.19
CA ILE A 83 -27.15 -4.45 -17.31
C ILE A 83 -26.65 -3.23 -18.07
N LYS A 84 -26.69 -2.06 -17.43
CA LYS A 84 -26.19 -0.82 -18.01
C LYS A 84 -25.28 -0.10 -17.03
N LEU A 85 -24.03 0.17 -17.45
CA LEU A 85 -23.18 1.10 -16.73
C LEU A 85 -23.74 2.52 -16.90
N ILE A 86 -24.30 3.07 -15.82
CA ILE A 86 -24.91 4.40 -15.81
C ILE A 86 -23.83 5.47 -15.61
N GLY A 87 -22.90 5.22 -14.69
CA GLY A 87 -21.93 6.21 -14.27
C GLY A 87 -20.67 5.59 -13.71
N PHE A 88 -19.55 6.24 -14.02
CA PHE A 88 -18.26 5.92 -13.45
C PHE A 88 -17.62 7.22 -13.00
N HIS A 89 -17.38 7.33 -11.69
CA HIS A 89 -16.99 8.58 -11.06
C HIS A 89 -15.73 8.41 -10.23
N GLN A 90 -14.97 9.49 -10.11
CA GLN A 90 -13.79 9.60 -9.26
C GLN A 90 -13.94 10.77 -8.34
N ILE A 91 -13.74 10.54 -7.04
CA ILE A 91 -13.82 11.57 -6.02
C ILE A 91 -12.65 11.39 -5.06
N ASP A 92 -11.93 12.49 -4.83
CA ASP A 92 -10.96 12.61 -3.76
C ASP A 92 -11.70 12.81 -2.43
N GLY A 93 -12.36 11.77 -1.92
CA GLY A 93 -13.25 11.87 -0.78
C GLY A 93 -14.20 10.69 -0.65
N TYR A 94 -14.71 10.49 0.55
CA TYR A 94 -15.92 9.70 0.75
C TYR A 94 -17.12 10.45 0.21
N SER A 95 -18.03 9.70 -0.40
CA SER A 95 -19.13 10.25 -1.18
C SER A 95 -20.48 9.67 -0.77
N LYS A 96 -21.51 10.51 -0.92
CA LYS A 96 -22.91 10.10 -0.84
C LYS A 96 -23.61 10.46 -2.14
N LEU A 97 -24.59 9.64 -2.51
CA LEU A 97 -25.48 9.91 -3.63
C LEU A 97 -26.73 10.60 -3.10
N GLU A 98 -27.08 11.70 -3.73
CA GLU A 98 -28.34 12.42 -3.51
C GLU A 98 -29.16 12.38 -4.79
N GLY A 99 -30.45 12.04 -4.68
CA GLY A 99 -31.35 11.97 -5.83
C GLY A 99 -32.22 10.72 -5.83
N GLN A 100 -32.78 10.40 -6.99
CA GLN A 100 -33.69 9.27 -7.18
C GLN A 100 -32.96 8.16 -7.94
N LEU A 101 -32.67 7.08 -7.21
CA LEU A 101 -32.06 5.86 -7.74
C LEU A 101 -33.08 4.73 -7.64
N LYS A 102 -33.34 4.04 -8.74
CA LYS A 102 -34.18 2.82 -8.75
C LYS A 102 -33.59 1.79 -9.68
N ASN A 103 -33.59 0.55 -9.21
CA ASN A 103 -32.95 -0.57 -9.88
C ASN A 103 -31.47 -0.32 -10.20
N VAL A 104 -30.74 0.26 -9.23
CA VAL A 104 -29.32 0.64 -9.40
C VAL A 104 -28.46 -0.02 -8.34
N LEU A 105 -27.38 -0.66 -8.78
CA LEU A 105 -26.28 -1.10 -7.93
C LEU A 105 -25.20 -0.02 -7.87
N VAL A 106 -24.91 0.46 -6.67
CA VAL A 106 -23.85 1.43 -6.41
C VAL A 106 -22.67 0.72 -5.77
N LEU A 107 -21.53 0.76 -6.46
CA LEU A 107 -20.27 0.15 -6.03
C LEU A 107 -19.26 1.25 -5.69
N ARG A 108 -18.80 1.28 -4.44
CA ARG A 108 -17.78 2.21 -3.97
C ARG A 108 -16.47 1.46 -3.78
N VAL A 109 -15.42 1.89 -4.47
CA VAL A 109 -14.08 1.30 -4.39
C VAL A 109 -13.21 2.25 -3.58
N SER A 110 -12.67 1.78 -2.46
CA SER A 110 -11.92 2.59 -1.51
C SER A 110 -10.81 1.77 -0.84
N HIS A 111 -10.09 2.38 0.10
CA HIS A 111 -9.08 1.73 0.94
C HIS A 111 -7.93 1.05 0.18
N PHE A 112 -7.27 1.79 -0.72
CA PHE A 112 -6.21 1.24 -1.56
C PHE A 112 -4.92 1.06 -0.76
N ALA A 113 -4.47 -0.18 -0.66
CA ALA A 113 -3.20 -0.56 -0.08
C ALA A 113 -2.34 -1.28 -1.11
N HIS A 114 -1.03 -1.05 -1.01
CA HIS A 114 -0.03 -1.60 -1.92
C HIS A 114 1.17 -2.08 -1.13
N ARG A 115 1.71 -3.25 -1.43
CA ARG A 115 2.89 -3.76 -0.75
C ARG A 115 3.82 -4.33 -1.79
N ARG A 116 5.10 -3.97 -1.73
CA ARG A 116 6.12 -4.59 -2.55
C ARG A 116 7.19 -5.20 -1.66
N HIS A 117 7.26 -6.52 -1.67
CA HIS A 117 8.33 -7.29 -1.07
C HIS A 117 9.16 -7.98 -2.12
N TRP A 118 10.38 -8.29 -1.74
CA TRP A 118 11.16 -9.31 -2.40
C TRP A 118 11.12 -10.52 -1.47
N SER A 119 10.70 -11.68 -1.94
CA SER A 119 10.93 -12.93 -1.21
C SER A 119 12.21 -13.56 -1.75
N LEU A 120 13.15 -13.86 -0.85
CA LEU A 120 14.30 -14.70 -1.17
C LEU A 120 13.90 -16.15 -0.98
N TYR A 121 13.28 -16.72 -2.00
CA TYR A 121 13.23 -18.17 -2.17
C TYR A 121 14.18 -18.53 -3.30
N SER A 122 15.48 -18.52 -3.03
CA SER A 122 16.51 -19.01 -3.95
C SER A 122 16.75 -20.48 -3.69
N SER A 123 15.84 -21.35 -4.12
CA SER A 123 16.17 -22.78 -4.21
C SER A 123 16.99 -23.02 -5.48
N ILE A 124 17.90 -23.99 -5.47
CA ILE A 124 18.62 -24.41 -6.69
C ILE A 124 17.65 -24.85 -7.80
N PHE A 125 16.43 -25.29 -7.45
CA PHE A 125 15.34 -25.58 -8.39
C PHE A 125 14.65 -24.32 -8.97
N THR A 126 14.85 -23.14 -8.37
CA THR A 126 14.29 -21.83 -8.78
C THR A 126 15.36 -20.86 -9.25
N LEU A 127 16.50 -21.35 -9.75
CA LEU A 127 17.65 -20.59 -10.32
C LEU A 127 17.28 -19.43 -11.29
N PHE A 128 16.01 -19.26 -11.65
CA PHE A 128 15.48 -18.30 -12.62
C PHE A 128 14.25 -17.50 -12.14
N LEU A 129 13.94 -17.46 -10.84
CA LEU A 129 12.89 -16.60 -10.28
C LEU A 129 13.40 -15.95 -9.00
N LEU A 130 13.61 -14.63 -9.03
CA LEU A 130 13.68 -13.81 -7.81
C LEU A 130 12.26 -13.33 -7.51
N PRO A 131 11.42 -14.06 -6.74
CA PRO A 131 10.03 -13.67 -6.57
C PRO A 131 9.93 -12.31 -5.86
N GLY A 132 9.69 -11.26 -6.64
CA GLY A 132 9.18 -10.00 -6.12
C GLY A 132 7.68 -10.18 -5.87
N LEU A 133 7.25 -10.10 -4.62
CA LEU A 133 5.84 -10.15 -4.24
C LEU A 133 5.26 -8.73 -4.20
N GLU A 134 4.42 -8.39 -5.17
CA GLU A 134 3.59 -7.18 -5.10
C GLU A 134 2.18 -7.58 -4.66
N SER A 135 1.67 -7.03 -3.56
CA SER A 135 0.26 -7.13 -3.20
C SER A 135 -0.46 -5.81 -3.39
N GLN A 136 -1.68 -5.87 -3.88
CA GLN A 136 -2.57 -4.72 -3.98
C GLN A 136 -3.89 -5.12 -3.34
N ASP A 137 -4.40 -4.27 -2.48
CA ASP A 137 -5.67 -4.47 -1.79
C ASP A 137 -6.57 -3.25 -1.85
N PHE A 138 -7.88 -3.50 -1.93
CA PHE A 138 -8.92 -2.48 -1.86
C PHE A 138 -10.18 -3.05 -1.21
N ARG A 139 -11.06 -2.16 -0.78
CA ARG A 139 -12.37 -2.48 -0.23
C ARG A 139 -13.47 -2.08 -1.20
N LEU A 140 -14.37 -3.01 -1.47
CA LEU A 140 -15.54 -2.80 -2.32
C LEU A 140 -16.80 -2.77 -1.45
N LYS A 141 -17.52 -1.65 -1.45
CA LYS A 141 -18.82 -1.53 -0.77
C LYS A 141 -19.92 -1.48 -1.80
N ALA A 142 -20.97 -2.28 -1.60
CA ALA A 142 -22.08 -2.40 -2.52
C ALA A 142 -23.40 -2.05 -1.85
N ASN A 143 -24.16 -1.16 -2.46
CA ASN A 143 -25.52 -0.79 -2.04
C ASN A 143 -26.45 -0.95 -3.25
N LEU A 144 -27.55 -1.66 -3.07
CA LEU A 144 -28.59 -1.84 -4.07
C LEU A 144 -29.76 -0.90 -3.78
N TYR A 145 -30.21 -0.16 -4.79
CA TYR A 145 -31.44 0.63 -4.73
C TYR A 145 -32.53 -0.14 -5.46
N ASP A 146 -33.59 -0.52 -4.73
CA ASP A 146 -34.67 -1.34 -5.26
C ASP A 146 -35.62 -0.55 -6.19
N ARG A 147 -36.75 -1.16 -6.59
CA ARG A 147 -37.77 -0.51 -7.43
C ARG A 147 -38.44 0.71 -6.78
N ASN A 148 -38.45 0.79 -5.46
CA ASN A 148 -39.02 1.90 -4.70
C ASN A 148 -37.97 3.00 -4.43
N GLY A 149 -36.69 2.66 -4.62
CA GLY A 149 -35.54 3.51 -4.31
C GLY A 149 -35.06 3.37 -2.87
N GLU A 150 -35.46 2.31 -2.18
CA GLU A 150 -34.94 1.98 -0.86
C GLU A 150 -33.52 1.42 -0.99
N GLU A 151 -32.62 1.93 -0.15
CA GLU A 151 -31.22 1.49 -0.09
C GLU A 151 -31.10 0.19 0.72
N ILE A 152 -30.56 -0.84 0.08
CA ILE A 152 -30.26 -2.13 0.67
C ILE A 152 -28.74 -2.31 0.65
N ALA A 153 -28.12 -2.22 1.84
CA ALA A 153 -26.70 -2.50 1.98
C ALA A 153 -26.41 -3.99 1.73
N LEU A 154 -25.32 -4.29 1.04
CA LEU A 154 -24.83 -5.65 0.79
C LEU A 154 -23.55 -5.90 1.62
N PRO A 155 -23.66 -6.14 2.94
CA PRO A 155 -22.51 -6.21 3.84
C PRO A 155 -21.61 -7.43 3.58
N GLU A 156 -22.12 -8.46 2.91
CA GLU A 156 -21.34 -9.65 2.53
C GLU A 156 -20.20 -9.28 1.58
N ILE A 157 -20.43 -8.32 0.68
CA ILE A 157 -19.41 -7.82 -0.26
C ILE A 157 -18.37 -6.95 0.45
N GLU A 158 -18.80 -6.14 1.42
CA GLU A 158 -17.93 -5.18 2.13
C GLU A 158 -16.86 -5.85 3.01
N LYS A 159 -17.05 -7.13 3.35
CA LYS A 159 -16.15 -7.91 4.23
C LYS A 159 -14.93 -8.49 3.51
N GLU A 160 -14.95 -8.64 2.20
CA GLU A 160 -13.84 -9.21 1.43
C GLU A 160 -12.87 -8.11 0.97
N THR A 161 -11.75 -7.94 1.67
CA THR A 161 -10.61 -7.22 1.08
C THR A 161 -10.13 -8.01 -0.14
N VAL A 162 -10.04 -7.35 -1.29
CA VAL A 162 -9.61 -7.99 -2.53
C VAL A 162 -8.10 -7.97 -2.61
N TYR A 163 -7.44 -9.11 -2.87
CA TYR A 163 -5.97 -9.20 -2.89
C TYR A 163 -5.41 -9.60 -4.25
N ARG A 164 -4.52 -8.76 -4.81
CA ARG A 164 -3.60 -9.11 -5.90
C ARG A 164 -2.35 -9.68 -5.31
N GLN A 165 -1.76 -10.67 -5.96
CA GLN A 165 -0.38 -11.06 -5.70
C GLN A 165 0.36 -11.19 -7.04
N ILE A 166 1.32 -10.30 -7.31
CA ILE A 166 2.17 -10.35 -8.49
C ILE A 166 3.51 -10.93 -8.07
N TRP A 167 3.98 -11.95 -8.78
CA TRP A 167 5.31 -12.53 -8.64
C TRP A 167 6.15 -12.02 -9.80
N GLN A 168 7.03 -11.07 -9.52
CA GLN A 168 8.00 -10.54 -10.49
C GLN A 168 9.22 -11.45 -10.49
N GLY A 169 9.81 -11.76 -11.64
CA GLY A 169 11.00 -12.60 -11.74
C GLY A 169 11.85 -12.28 -12.96
N TRP A 170 13.13 -12.64 -12.90
CA TRP A 170 14.08 -12.53 -14.01
C TRP A 170 14.20 -13.92 -14.65
N LEU A 171 13.40 -14.18 -15.68
CA LEU A 171 13.38 -15.48 -16.39
C LEU A 171 14.16 -15.38 -17.71
N PHE A 172 14.91 -16.44 -18.04
CA PHE A 172 15.49 -16.65 -19.39
C PHE A 172 14.51 -17.25 -20.41
N LEU A 173 13.21 -17.30 -20.10
CA LEU A 173 12.19 -17.96 -20.91
C LEU A 173 11.05 -16.99 -21.28
N PRO A 174 10.40 -17.16 -22.45
CA PRO A 174 9.49 -16.17 -23.04
C PRO A 174 8.07 -16.23 -22.43
N PHE A 175 7.97 -16.16 -21.10
CA PHE A 175 6.68 -16.19 -20.39
C PHE A 175 6.01 -14.82 -20.26
N PHE A 176 6.49 -13.79 -20.96
CA PHE A 176 5.81 -12.48 -20.99
C PHE A 176 4.34 -12.60 -21.47
N TRP A 177 3.99 -13.70 -22.13
CA TRP A 177 2.65 -14.03 -22.63
C TRP A 177 1.70 -14.63 -21.58
N THR A 178 2.16 -15.02 -20.38
CA THR A 178 1.29 -15.61 -19.34
C THR A 178 0.91 -14.63 -18.23
N SER A 179 1.37 -13.37 -18.31
CA SER A 179 1.06 -12.34 -17.31
C SER A 179 -0.29 -11.68 -17.60
N GLU A 180 -1.26 -11.86 -16.71
CA GLU A 180 -2.56 -11.17 -16.80
C GLU A 180 -2.38 -9.67 -16.52
N LYS A 181 -2.58 -8.83 -17.54
CA LYS A 181 -2.59 -7.36 -17.43
C LYS A 181 -3.90 -6.77 -16.88
N GLU A 182 -4.81 -7.61 -16.40
CA GLU A 182 -6.17 -7.16 -16.07
C GLU A 182 -6.24 -6.29 -14.81
N SER A 183 -7.29 -5.47 -14.76
CA SER A 183 -7.69 -4.69 -13.58
C SER A 183 -8.36 -5.61 -12.57
N MET A 184 -7.87 -5.58 -11.33
CA MET A 184 -8.54 -6.24 -10.22
C MET A 184 -9.90 -5.66 -9.91
N VAL A 185 -10.00 -4.34 -9.98
CA VAL A 185 -11.25 -3.65 -9.64
C VAL A 185 -12.34 -4.01 -10.64
N ALA A 186 -12.02 -4.06 -11.94
CA ALA A 186 -12.97 -4.53 -12.96
C ALA A 186 -13.43 -5.97 -12.69
N THR A 187 -12.52 -6.89 -12.41
CA THR A 187 -12.86 -8.30 -12.15
C THR A 187 -13.75 -8.47 -10.93
N ASN A 188 -13.51 -7.74 -9.84
CA ASN A 188 -14.35 -7.86 -8.63
C ASN A 188 -15.69 -7.15 -8.76
N ILE A 189 -15.74 -6.04 -9.51
CA ILE A 189 -17.03 -5.43 -9.87
C ILE A 189 -17.87 -6.43 -10.67
N MET A 190 -17.30 -7.11 -11.65
CA MET A 190 -18.02 -8.12 -12.42
C MET A 190 -18.42 -9.34 -11.59
N LYS A 191 -17.57 -9.79 -10.66
CA LYS A 191 -17.91 -10.83 -9.68
C LYS A 191 -19.17 -10.44 -8.88
N VAL A 192 -19.20 -9.24 -8.31
CA VAL A 192 -20.34 -8.73 -7.54
C VAL A 192 -21.61 -8.63 -8.38
N VAL A 193 -21.51 -8.07 -9.59
CA VAL A 193 -22.66 -7.94 -10.49
C VAL A 193 -23.24 -9.31 -10.83
N ARG A 194 -22.37 -10.30 -11.05
CA ARG A 194 -22.78 -11.68 -11.33
C ARG A 194 -23.42 -12.35 -10.11
N GLU A 195 -22.80 -12.25 -8.93
CA GLU A 195 -23.35 -12.79 -7.68
C GLU A 195 -24.73 -12.20 -7.36
N LEU A 196 -24.89 -10.89 -7.55
CA LEU A 196 -26.19 -10.24 -7.42
C LEU A 196 -27.21 -10.80 -8.42
N ARG A 197 -26.79 -11.05 -9.65
CA ARG A 197 -27.69 -11.47 -10.74
C ARG A 197 -28.08 -12.93 -10.71
N GLU A 198 -27.18 -13.80 -10.27
CA GLU A 198 -27.33 -15.25 -10.33
C GLU A 198 -27.72 -15.86 -8.99
N ALA A 199 -27.24 -15.31 -7.87
CA ALA A 199 -27.32 -15.94 -6.57
C ALA A 199 -28.08 -15.12 -5.52
N SER A 200 -28.26 -13.81 -5.70
CA SER A 200 -28.86 -12.97 -4.66
C SER A 200 -30.40 -12.99 -4.71
N PRO A 201 -31.08 -13.29 -3.59
CA PRO A 201 -32.54 -13.19 -3.51
C PRO A 201 -33.06 -11.76 -3.67
N GLN A 202 -32.18 -10.76 -3.54
CA GLN A 202 -32.55 -9.34 -3.65
C GLN A 202 -32.85 -8.93 -5.09
N ILE A 203 -32.45 -9.70 -6.10
CA ILE A 203 -32.75 -9.38 -7.50
C ILE A 203 -34.26 -9.36 -7.79
N VAL A 204 -35.05 -10.14 -7.06
CA VAL A 204 -36.51 -10.19 -7.21
C VAL A 204 -37.17 -8.84 -6.86
N LYS A 205 -36.47 -8.00 -6.09
CA LYS A 205 -36.93 -6.64 -5.75
C LYS A 205 -36.70 -5.63 -6.89
N LEU A 206 -35.92 -6.01 -7.90
CA LEU A 206 -35.71 -5.19 -9.08
C LEU A 206 -36.88 -5.41 -10.05
N GLN A 207 -37.60 -4.34 -10.37
CA GLN A 207 -38.70 -4.36 -11.34
C GLN A 207 -38.86 -3.00 -11.99
N GLY A 208 -39.15 -2.98 -13.29
CA GLY A 208 -39.33 -1.75 -14.06
C GLY A 208 -38.01 -1.16 -14.59
N PRO A 209 -38.06 0.09 -15.10
CA PRO A 209 -36.91 0.73 -15.72
C PRO A 209 -35.89 1.20 -14.68
N VAL A 210 -34.66 1.41 -15.13
CA VAL A 210 -33.61 2.05 -14.35
C VAL A 210 -33.92 3.55 -14.23
N GLN A 211 -33.90 4.08 -13.00
CA GLN A 211 -33.95 5.52 -12.74
C GLN A 211 -32.64 5.95 -12.06
N SER A 212 -32.01 7.00 -12.58
CA SER A 212 -30.68 7.41 -12.14
C SER A 212 -30.47 8.92 -12.19
N ASP A 213 -31.40 9.67 -11.59
CA ASP A 213 -31.27 11.11 -11.44
C ASP A 213 -30.56 11.39 -10.12
N TYR A 214 -29.22 11.45 -10.16
CA TYR A 214 -28.40 11.60 -8.97
C TYR A 214 -27.29 12.64 -9.13
N LYS A 215 -26.85 13.14 -7.99
CA LYS A 215 -25.63 13.93 -7.82
C LYS A 215 -24.74 13.23 -6.80
N ILE A 216 -23.44 13.31 -7.02
CA ILE A 216 -22.46 12.83 -6.04
C ILE A 216 -21.97 14.00 -5.21
N VAL A 217 -22.09 13.87 -3.89
CA VAL A 217 -21.68 14.87 -2.93
C VAL A 217 -20.57 14.30 -2.06
N LYS A 218 -19.46 15.02 -1.94
CA LYS A 218 -18.36 14.67 -1.06
C LYS A 218 -18.78 14.94 0.39
N VAL A 219 -18.67 13.92 1.24
CA VAL A 219 -19.09 13.96 2.65
C VAL A 219 -17.90 14.10 3.59
N LYS A 220 -16.77 13.46 3.25
CA LYS A 220 -15.56 13.46 4.08
C LYS A 220 -14.33 13.44 3.18
N ASN A 221 -13.26 14.11 3.60
CA ASN A 221 -11.95 13.92 2.98
C ASN A 221 -11.46 12.50 3.25
N LEU A 222 -10.76 11.93 2.29
CA LEU A 222 -10.04 10.69 2.57
C LEU A 222 -8.81 11.01 3.43
N ASP A 223 -8.46 10.08 4.30
CA ASP A 223 -7.25 10.18 5.11
C ASP A 223 -6.12 9.49 4.34
N PHE A 224 -5.31 10.24 3.59
CA PHE A 224 -4.21 9.73 2.76
C PHE A 224 -2.86 10.33 3.17
N GLY A 225 -1.82 9.49 3.26
CA GLY A 225 -0.42 9.93 3.27
C GLY A 225 0.26 9.97 4.65
N THR A 226 1.36 10.73 4.75
CA THR A 226 2.27 10.73 5.91
C THR A 226 1.75 11.52 7.11
N LYS A 227 0.85 12.48 6.88
CA LYS A 227 0.29 13.38 7.91
C LYS A 227 -0.63 12.68 8.90
N THR A 228 -1.04 11.45 8.58
CA THR A 228 -2.00 10.65 9.35
C THR A 228 -1.29 9.65 10.26
N ILE A 229 0.02 9.45 10.08
CA ILE A 229 0.80 8.52 10.89
C ILE A 229 0.73 8.93 12.35
N GLN A 230 0.21 8.03 13.17
CA GLN A 230 0.26 8.17 14.62
C GLN A 230 1.53 7.47 15.12
N ALA A 231 2.51 8.26 15.54
CA ALA A 231 3.67 7.74 16.24
C ALA A 231 3.42 7.82 17.75
N ARG A 232 3.73 6.75 18.48
CA ARG A 232 3.64 6.68 19.94
C ARG A 232 4.89 6.07 20.52
N ILE A 233 5.33 6.60 21.67
CA ILE A 233 6.47 6.05 22.38
C ILE A 233 5.96 5.01 23.36
N THR A 234 6.40 3.77 23.18
CA THR A 234 6.00 2.63 24.01
C THR A 234 7.02 2.31 25.09
N SER A 235 8.28 2.76 24.95
CA SER A 235 9.31 2.57 25.96
C SER A 235 10.44 3.58 25.84
N LEU A 236 10.93 4.05 26.98
CA LEU A 236 12.08 4.94 27.12
C LEU A 236 13.07 4.34 28.12
N GLN A 237 14.33 4.19 27.71
CA GLN A 237 15.39 3.62 28.55
C GLN A 237 16.68 4.43 28.40
N ARG A 238 17.27 4.86 29.51
CA ARG A 238 18.63 5.40 29.53
C ARG A 238 19.61 4.24 29.38
N VAL A 239 20.58 4.37 28.48
CA VAL A 239 21.58 3.33 28.24
C VAL A 239 22.97 3.95 28.09
N ASP A 240 23.97 3.29 28.66
CA ASP A 240 25.36 3.76 28.60
C ASP A 240 26.06 3.34 27.30
N SER A 241 25.48 2.39 26.56
CA SER A 241 25.99 1.91 25.28
C SER A 241 24.89 1.18 24.50
N PHE A 242 25.13 0.93 23.21
CA PHE A 242 24.28 0.07 22.39
C PHE A 242 25.10 -0.83 21.47
N ARG A 243 24.48 -1.91 20.97
CA ARG A 243 25.12 -2.91 20.11
C ARG A 243 24.73 -2.67 18.66
N MET A 244 25.69 -2.31 17.82
CA MET A 244 25.47 -2.17 16.38
C MET A 244 25.96 -3.42 15.66
N GLN A 245 25.08 -4.04 14.87
CA GLN A 245 25.46 -5.13 13.97
C GLN A 245 26.02 -4.54 12.66
N LEU A 246 27.30 -4.81 12.39
CA LEU A 246 27.96 -4.40 11.16
C LEU A 246 27.82 -5.51 10.12
N THR A 247 27.01 -5.25 9.08
CA THR A 247 26.83 -6.12 7.92
C THR A 247 27.55 -5.51 6.70
N GLY A 248 28.67 -6.11 6.30
CA GLY A 248 29.46 -5.69 5.14
C GLY A 248 30.92 -6.14 5.24
N GLY A 249 31.53 -6.51 4.11
CA GLY A 249 32.96 -6.86 4.01
C GLY A 249 33.31 -8.35 3.86
N GLY A 250 32.35 -9.22 3.50
CA GLY A 250 32.62 -10.62 3.17
C GLY A 250 32.92 -11.55 4.35
N GLY A 251 32.81 -11.06 5.60
CA GLY A 251 32.96 -11.86 6.83
C GLY A 251 31.64 -12.04 7.60
N PRO A 252 31.64 -12.87 8.66
CA PRO A 252 30.47 -13.04 9.52
C PRO A 252 30.07 -11.71 10.18
N PRO A 253 28.77 -11.51 10.47
CA PRO A 253 28.29 -10.28 11.10
C PRO A 253 29.04 -10.00 12.40
N ARG A 254 29.62 -8.81 12.53
CA ARG A 254 30.31 -8.40 13.76
C ARG A 254 29.41 -7.52 14.59
N ILE A 255 29.37 -7.76 15.89
CA ILE A 255 28.66 -6.90 16.84
C ILE A 255 29.70 -5.93 17.41
N ARG A 256 29.48 -4.63 17.23
CA ARG A 256 30.29 -3.57 17.84
C ARG A 256 29.47 -2.90 18.94
N ILE A 257 30.03 -2.82 20.14
CA ILE A 257 29.44 -2.01 21.21
C ILE A 257 29.88 -0.56 20.99
N ILE A 258 28.92 0.35 20.97
CA ILE A 258 29.13 1.77 20.78
C ILE A 258 28.94 2.46 22.13
N TYR A 259 29.99 3.14 22.58
CA TYR A 259 29.98 4.01 23.74
C TYR A 259 29.86 5.47 23.28
N PRO A 260 29.42 6.39 24.16
CA PRO A 260 29.44 7.81 23.87
C PRO A 260 30.88 8.25 23.56
N GLU A 261 31.05 9.11 22.57
CA GLU A 261 32.38 9.62 22.17
C GLU A 261 32.92 10.62 23.21
N ASN A 262 32.03 11.27 23.94
CA ASN A 262 32.35 12.22 25.00
C ASN A 262 31.79 11.74 26.36
N PRO A 263 32.57 11.77 27.45
CA PRO A 263 32.11 11.37 28.78
C PRO A 263 30.92 12.18 29.33
N GLU A 264 30.66 13.37 28.80
CA GLU A 264 29.50 14.20 29.17
C GLU A 264 28.20 13.82 28.43
N GLU A 265 28.24 12.75 27.63
CA GLU A 265 27.11 12.26 26.84
C GLU A 265 26.59 10.92 27.37
N ASN A 266 25.31 10.69 27.15
CA ASN A 266 24.65 9.39 27.33
C ASN A 266 23.79 9.06 26.10
N PHE A 267 23.35 7.81 25.99
CA PHE A 267 22.34 7.42 25.02
C PHE A 267 20.96 7.26 25.68
N ILE A 268 19.93 7.60 24.91
CA ILE A 268 18.55 7.25 25.22
C ILE A 268 18.02 6.32 24.13
N LYS A 269 17.51 5.16 24.57
CA LYS A 269 16.83 4.18 23.74
C LYS A 269 15.33 4.46 23.80
N VAL A 270 14.75 4.73 22.63
CA VAL A 270 13.33 5.08 22.45
C VAL A 270 12.70 4.02 21.56
N THR A 271 11.77 3.25 22.09
CA THR A 271 10.93 2.36 21.28
C THR A 271 9.68 3.12 20.89
N ALA A 272 9.45 3.27 19.59
CA ALA A 272 8.27 3.93 19.05
C ALA A 272 7.51 3.00 18.10
N ASN A 273 6.19 3.03 18.19
CA ASN A 273 5.30 2.35 17.26
C ASN A 273 4.67 3.37 16.33
N PHE A 274 4.74 3.11 15.02
CA PHE A 274 4.07 3.90 14.00
C PHE A 274 2.80 3.16 13.59
N GLU A 275 1.68 3.83 13.66
CA GLU A 275 0.36 3.31 13.27
C GLU A 275 -0.17 4.14 12.10
N ASN A 276 -0.75 3.46 11.12
CA ASN A 276 -1.46 4.10 10.03
C ASN A 276 -2.98 3.95 10.24
N PRO A 277 -3.65 4.94 10.84
CA PRO A 277 -5.11 4.93 11.00
C PRO A 277 -5.86 5.28 9.70
N SER A 278 -5.13 5.60 8.63
CA SER A 278 -5.67 6.18 7.42
C SER A 278 -6.14 5.11 6.43
N ASP A 279 -6.84 5.54 5.38
CA ASP A 279 -7.49 4.64 4.45
C ASP A 279 -6.56 4.19 3.32
N ALA A 280 -5.34 4.71 3.26
CA ALA A 280 -4.37 4.33 2.24
C ALA A 280 -3.01 4.03 2.83
N ASN A 281 -2.11 3.51 1.99
CA ASN A 281 -0.71 3.42 2.36
C ASN A 281 -0.16 4.76 2.85
N ALA A 282 0.50 4.73 3.99
CA ALA A 282 1.23 5.86 4.51
C ALA A 282 2.73 5.59 4.45
N LYS A 283 3.51 6.58 4.00
CA LYS A 283 4.98 6.52 3.96
C LYS A 283 5.54 6.95 5.30
N VAL A 284 6.17 6.03 6.02
CA VAL A 284 6.85 6.34 7.27
C VAL A 284 8.33 6.52 6.96
N SER A 285 8.86 7.71 7.22
CA SER A 285 10.30 7.96 7.22
C SER A 285 10.82 8.01 8.65
N PRO A 286 11.61 7.02 9.12
CA PRO A 286 12.18 7.02 10.48
C PRO A 286 13.04 8.24 10.80
N ILE A 287 13.65 8.86 9.79
CA ILE A 287 14.55 10.01 9.92
C ILE A 287 13.81 11.27 10.41
N LEU A 288 12.48 11.33 10.22
CA LEU A 288 11.65 12.43 10.72
C LEU A 288 11.42 12.37 12.24
N PHE A 289 11.84 11.29 12.91
CA PHE A 289 11.80 11.18 14.37
C PHE A 289 12.97 11.94 14.99
N SER A 290 12.68 12.84 15.93
CA SER A 290 13.71 13.61 16.61
C SER A 290 13.36 13.91 18.07
N LEU A 291 14.38 14.26 18.85
CA LEU A 291 14.23 14.70 20.23
C LEU A 291 14.44 16.20 20.39
N SER A 292 13.93 16.75 21.50
CA SER A 292 14.12 18.15 21.89
C SER A 292 14.48 18.28 23.37
N PRO A 293 15.45 19.13 23.75
CA PRO A 293 16.27 19.97 22.87
C PRO A 293 17.21 19.12 22.03
N LYS A 294 17.47 19.57 20.80
CA LYS A 294 18.41 18.89 19.91
C LYS A 294 19.82 18.97 20.48
N TYR A 295 20.63 17.93 20.30
CA TYR A 295 22.00 17.87 20.83
C TYR A 295 22.82 19.13 20.46
N LYS A 296 22.75 19.58 19.20
CA LYS A 296 23.41 20.82 18.72
C LYS A 296 22.93 22.09 19.44
N GLN A 297 21.67 22.17 19.85
CA GLN A 297 21.13 23.35 20.55
C GLN A 297 21.70 23.50 21.95
N VAL A 298 22.18 22.41 22.56
CA VAL A 298 22.74 22.42 23.92
C VAL A 298 24.25 22.69 23.91
N HIS A 299 24.98 22.20 22.90
CA HIS A 299 26.43 22.38 22.82
C HIS A 299 26.92 23.56 21.97
N GLY A 300 26.02 24.26 21.26
CA GLY A 300 26.40 25.42 20.46
C GLY A 300 27.40 25.10 19.34
N THR A 301 27.84 26.13 18.60
CA THR A 301 28.77 26.04 17.47
C THR A 301 30.22 25.70 17.87
N GLU A 302 30.49 25.47 19.16
CA GLU A 302 31.85 25.37 19.74
C GLU A 302 32.61 24.09 19.32
N MET A 303 31.96 23.09 18.73
CA MET A 303 32.64 21.90 18.18
C MET A 303 33.03 22.02 16.69
N PHE A 304 32.76 23.13 16.00
CA PHE A 304 32.89 23.20 14.53
C PHE A 304 33.97 24.19 14.08
N SER A 305 35.22 23.74 14.06
CA SER A 305 36.34 24.41 13.39
C SER A 305 36.89 23.61 12.20
N GLY A 306 36.05 22.81 11.53
CA GLY A 306 36.44 22.00 10.37
C GLY A 306 35.36 22.03 9.28
N GLU A 307 35.80 22.24 8.05
CA GLU A 307 34.98 22.31 6.83
C GLU A 307 34.19 21.00 6.59
N ASP A 308 32.99 20.87 7.15
CA ASP A 308 31.88 20.13 6.53
C ASP A 308 30.58 20.28 7.35
N ASP A 309 29.66 21.09 6.83
CA ASP A 309 28.34 21.41 7.42
C ASP A 309 27.40 20.17 7.48
N SER A 310 27.78 19.09 6.81
CA SER A 310 27.07 17.80 6.77
C SER A 310 27.12 17.02 8.09
N SER A 311 28.18 17.22 8.89
CA SER A 311 28.36 16.59 10.21
C SER A 311 27.33 17.08 11.25
N GLY A 312 26.88 18.34 11.14
CA GLY A 312 25.92 18.96 12.05
C GLY A 312 24.47 18.47 11.91
N LEU A 313 24.09 17.92 10.75
CA LEU A 313 22.77 17.30 10.52
C LEU A 313 22.66 15.94 11.20
N LEU A 314 23.74 15.16 11.22
CA LEU A 314 23.79 13.80 11.79
C LEU A 314 23.64 13.80 13.32
N MET A 315 24.14 14.82 14.02
CA MET A 315 24.07 14.90 15.49
C MET A 315 22.66 15.08 16.04
N ASN A 316 21.70 15.55 15.22
CA ASN A 316 20.32 15.76 15.64
C ASN A 316 19.39 14.60 15.22
N MET A 317 19.94 13.59 14.55
CA MET A 317 19.24 12.38 14.14
C MET A 317 19.50 11.24 15.14
N ALA A 318 18.74 10.16 15.02
CA ALA A 318 19.04 8.94 15.75
C ALA A 318 20.44 8.44 15.36
N SER A 319 21.30 8.22 16.35
CA SER A 319 22.63 7.64 16.18
C SER A 319 22.55 6.20 15.67
N HIS A 320 21.48 5.49 16.01
CA HIS A 320 21.19 4.18 15.48
C HIS A 320 19.68 3.91 15.46
N ILE A 321 19.22 3.12 14.50
CA ILE A 321 17.83 2.69 14.37
C ILE A 321 17.84 1.18 14.18
N GLU A 322 17.01 0.48 14.96
CA GLU A 322 16.82 -0.96 14.91
C GLU A 322 15.35 -1.30 14.69
N PHE A 323 15.15 -2.48 14.13
CA PHE A 323 13.88 -3.19 14.12
C PHE A 323 13.52 -3.65 15.55
N ILE A 324 12.23 -3.80 15.86
CA ILE A 324 11.83 -4.41 17.14
C ILE A 324 12.20 -5.88 17.07
N SER A 325 13.00 -6.34 18.03
CA SER A 325 13.40 -7.74 18.11
C SER A 325 12.16 -8.65 18.18
N PHE A 326 12.13 -9.69 17.34
CA PHE A 326 11.06 -10.68 17.27
C PHE A 326 9.70 -10.18 16.76
N ASP A 327 9.62 -9.01 16.10
CA ASP A 327 8.39 -8.63 15.40
C ASP A 327 8.18 -9.53 14.16
N PRO A 328 7.13 -10.38 14.13
CA PRO A 328 6.90 -11.29 13.02
C PRO A 328 6.61 -10.55 11.70
N LYS A 329 6.17 -9.29 11.75
CA LYS A 329 5.94 -8.46 10.55
C LYS A 329 7.25 -8.07 9.86
N GLN A 330 8.39 -8.23 10.53
CA GLN A 330 9.70 -7.76 10.09
C GLN A 330 10.60 -8.88 9.56
N LEU A 331 10.22 -10.15 9.75
CA LEU A 331 10.97 -11.35 9.32
C LEU A 331 11.35 -11.38 7.83
N PHE A 332 10.63 -10.64 6.98
CA PHE A 332 10.84 -10.63 5.53
C PHE A 332 11.10 -9.22 4.96
N LEU A 333 11.38 -8.24 5.82
CA LEU A 333 11.73 -6.90 5.37
C LEU A 333 13.23 -6.85 5.03
N PHE A 334 13.55 -6.74 3.74
CA PHE A 334 14.92 -6.52 3.25
C PHE A 334 15.38 -5.06 3.36
N LYS A 335 14.55 -4.20 3.93
CA LYS A 335 14.84 -2.79 4.10
C LYS A 335 15.71 -2.59 5.32
N LYS A 336 16.61 -1.61 5.27
CA LYS A 336 17.37 -1.22 6.45
C LYS A 336 16.44 -0.49 7.44
N PRO A 337 16.68 -0.54 8.77
CA PRO A 337 15.78 0.04 9.76
C PRO A 337 15.49 1.54 9.57
N TYR A 338 16.44 2.27 8.98
CA TYR A 338 16.36 3.71 8.71
C TYR A 338 15.68 4.08 7.38
N GLU A 339 15.44 3.11 6.50
CA GLU A 339 14.83 3.36 5.20
C GLU A 339 13.33 3.62 5.33
N THR A 340 12.82 4.51 4.47
CA THR A 340 11.39 4.78 4.36
C THR A 340 10.62 3.51 3.99
N PHE A 341 9.51 3.27 4.67
CA PHE A 341 8.65 2.11 4.45
C PHE A 341 7.19 2.51 4.31
N ASP A 342 6.43 1.69 3.60
CA ASP A 342 4.99 1.86 3.45
C ASP A 342 4.30 1.06 4.56
N LEU A 343 3.34 1.70 5.23
CA LEU A 343 2.50 1.12 6.27
C LEU A 343 1.07 1.06 5.73
N ARG A 344 0.43 -0.11 5.72
CA ARG A 344 -0.95 -0.25 5.20
C ARG A 344 -1.98 0.32 6.19
N PRO A 345 -3.21 0.60 5.74
CA PRO A 345 -4.32 0.96 6.61
C PRO A 345 -4.47 0.00 7.79
N ASN A 346 -4.65 0.55 8.98
CA ASN A 346 -4.78 -0.16 10.26
C ASN A 346 -3.61 -1.08 10.61
N GLU A 347 -2.45 -0.91 9.97
CA GLU A 347 -1.22 -1.57 10.38
C GLU A 347 -0.39 -0.68 11.28
N SER A 348 0.34 -1.35 12.17
CA SER A 348 1.40 -0.73 12.95
C SER A 348 2.74 -1.45 12.76
N MET A 349 3.81 -0.69 12.88
CA MET A 349 5.18 -1.19 12.85
C MET A 349 6.06 -0.36 13.78
N GLY A 350 6.83 -1.04 14.63
CA GLY A 350 7.70 -0.36 15.57
C GLY A 350 9.17 -0.31 15.16
N ARG A 351 9.87 0.66 15.74
CA ARG A 351 11.32 0.87 15.63
C ARG A 351 11.89 1.21 16.99
N VAL A 352 13.17 0.89 17.16
CA VAL A 352 13.97 1.30 18.31
C VAL A 352 14.97 2.33 17.82
N PHE A 353 15.00 3.49 18.46
CA PHE A 353 15.89 4.59 18.14
C PHE A 353 16.86 4.81 19.29
N TYR A 354 18.12 5.04 18.98
CA TYR A 354 19.14 5.44 19.94
C TYR A 354 19.56 6.86 19.63
N PHE A 355 19.38 7.77 20.58
CA PHE A 355 19.81 9.16 20.45
C PHE A 355 20.91 9.48 21.45
N ARG A 356 21.84 10.33 21.06
CA ARG A 356 22.78 10.99 21.98
C ARG A 356 22.08 12.17 22.65
N TYR A 357 22.35 12.37 23.93
CA TYR A 357 21.96 13.58 24.65
C TYR A 357 23.03 13.95 25.69
N PRO A 358 23.19 15.24 26.00
CA PRO A 358 24.12 15.68 27.02
C PRO A 358 23.57 15.40 28.43
N LYS A 359 24.43 14.94 29.34
CA LYS A 359 24.06 14.68 30.75
C LYS A 359 23.53 15.95 31.45
N SER A 360 23.99 17.12 31.02
CA SER A 360 23.54 18.42 31.54
C SER A 360 22.09 18.76 31.20
N LYS A 361 21.51 18.14 30.15
CA LYS A 361 20.14 18.45 29.71
C LYS A 361 19.48 17.25 29.04
N GLU A 362 18.64 16.56 29.80
CA GLU A 362 17.85 15.45 29.28
C GLU A 362 16.81 15.89 28.22
N PRO A 363 16.46 15.00 27.27
CA PRO A 363 15.37 15.23 26.34
C PRO A 363 14.05 15.44 27.07
N THR A 364 13.30 16.47 26.68
CA THR A 364 12.05 16.89 27.32
C THR A 364 10.81 16.44 26.55
N PHE A 365 10.90 16.36 25.22
CA PHE A 365 9.83 15.84 24.36
C PHE A 365 10.41 15.27 23.07
N TYR A 366 9.59 14.46 22.41
CA TYR A 366 9.93 13.79 21.15
C TYR A 366 8.95 14.24 20.08
N THR A 367 9.42 14.28 18.84
CA THR A 367 8.60 14.68 17.70
C THR A 367 8.75 13.72 16.54
N TYR A 368 7.68 13.59 15.76
CA TYR A 368 7.70 12.96 14.44
C TYR A 368 7.15 13.96 13.43
N ASP A 369 7.94 14.28 12.40
CA ASP A 369 7.56 15.28 11.38
C ASP A 369 7.14 16.63 12.01
N GLY A 370 7.82 17.03 13.09
CA GLY A 370 7.54 18.25 13.84
C GLY A 370 6.36 18.18 14.82
N MET A 371 5.58 17.09 14.82
CA MET A 371 4.44 16.91 15.73
C MET A 371 4.89 16.24 17.03
N PRO A 372 4.49 16.76 18.22
CA PRO A 372 4.87 16.18 19.50
C PRO A 372 4.24 14.79 19.70
N LEU A 373 5.02 13.88 20.28
CA LEU A 373 4.61 12.50 20.52
C LEU A 373 4.11 12.29 21.94
N VAL A 374 3.04 11.50 22.07
CA VAL A 374 2.55 11.01 23.35
C VAL A 374 3.39 9.81 23.79
N THR A 375 3.74 9.80 25.08
CA THR A 375 4.43 8.68 25.72
C THR A 375 3.39 7.87 26.49
N ASP A 376 3.31 6.57 26.23
CA ASP A 376 2.49 5.68 27.05
C ASP A 376 3.11 5.65 28.46
N LYS A 377 2.33 6.02 29.47
CA LYS A 377 2.80 6.12 30.88
C LYS A 377 3.12 4.76 31.47
#